data_AF-A0A9D7UGE5-F1
#
_entry.id   AF-A0A9D7UGE5-F1
#
_cell.length_a   1.000
_cell.length_b   1.000
_cell.length_c   1.000
_cell.angle_alpha   90.00
_cell.angle_beta   90.00
_cell.angle_gamma   90.00
#
_symmetry.space_group_name_H-M   'P 1'
#
loop_
_entity.id
_entity.type
_entity.pdbx_description
1 polymer ?
#
loop_
_entity_poly.entity_id
_entity_poly.type
_entity_poly.pdbx_seq_one_letter_code
_entity_poly.pdbx_strand_id
1 'polypeptide(L)'
;MHRICAFAAIAAAAVSCSAFARSAIHLGANPIEVNGTILRVTPQLGGPDFDGASTVDRWTVTVDAAGVYFFNALSWELDWSTNTAVDVNGDGEIAFIDTYLRLFRDDGDLTPDDQVGKNDDRFFHAPADADGSIYGYDSYLSLFLAPGDYILAVGAYHMSIPDVMLGLDVDNNFYPVTWSDDLQEFLPSDHGDYRVTMGLVPAPGGAAVGVLSLLAALRRRR
;
A
#
# COMPACT_ATOMS: atom_id res chain seq x y z
N MET A 1 -29.50 11.13 -36.11
CA MET A 1 -28.13 11.71 -36.15
C MET A 1 -27.31 11.04 -35.06
N HIS A 2 -26.57 10.00 -35.43
CA HIS A 2 -25.63 9.30 -34.54
C HIS A 2 -24.36 10.13 -34.41
N ARG A 3 -23.94 10.44 -33.18
CA ARG A 3 -22.59 10.87 -32.89
C ARG A 3 -21.88 9.73 -32.20
N ILE A 4 -21.11 9.01 -33.01
CA ILE A 4 -20.04 8.12 -32.57
C ILE A 4 -18.95 9.07 -32.04
N CYS A 5 -18.81 9.17 -30.72
CA CYS A 5 -17.67 9.84 -30.12
C CYS A 5 -16.51 8.84 -30.07
N ALA A 6 -15.49 9.12 -30.87
CA ALA A 6 -14.25 8.37 -30.90
C ALA A 6 -13.54 8.47 -29.54
N PHE A 7 -13.20 7.33 -28.96
CA PHE A 7 -12.21 7.24 -27.89
C PHE A 7 -10.86 7.67 -28.46
N ALA A 8 -10.41 8.86 -28.10
CA ALA A 8 -9.03 9.27 -28.34
C ALA A 8 -8.14 8.51 -27.34
N ALA A 9 -7.22 7.71 -27.87
CA ALA A 9 -6.19 7.04 -27.09
C ALA A 9 -5.37 8.11 -26.35
N ILE A 10 -5.48 8.16 -25.02
CA ILE A 10 -4.63 8.98 -24.17
C ILE A 10 -3.26 8.32 -24.16
N ALA A 11 -2.24 9.06 -24.61
CA ALA A 11 -0.87 8.64 -24.53
C ALA A 11 -0.47 8.59 -23.05
N ALA A 12 -0.52 7.39 -22.46
CA ALA A 12 0.24 7.08 -21.27
C ALA A 12 1.69 7.49 -21.56
N ALA A 13 2.22 8.45 -20.81
CA ALA A 13 3.64 8.70 -20.79
C ALA A 13 4.28 7.39 -20.32
N ALA A 14 4.79 6.62 -21.28
CA ALA A 14 5.57 5.43 -21.03
C ALA A 14 6.82 5.89 -20.28
N VAL A 15 6.75 5.88 -18.96
CA VAL A 15 7.94 5.72 -18.12
C VAL A 15 8.61 4.48 -18.67
N SER A 16 9.79 4.68 -19.25
CA SER A 16 10.49 3.65 -19.98
C SER A 16 10.57 2.39 -19.13
N CYS A 17 10.06 1.29 -19.67
CA CYS A 17 10.18 -0.05 -19.11
C CYS A 17 11.66 -0.42 -19.05
N SER A 18 12.31 0.02 -17.99
CA SER A 18 13.44 -0.70 -17.43
C SER A 18 12.80 -1.87 -16.72
N ALA A 19 12.84 -3.05 -17.34
CA ALA A 19 12.61 -4.31 -16.66
C ALA A 19 13.72 -4.50 -15.61
N PHE A 20 13.68 -3.70 -14.54
CA PHE A 20 14.13 -4.19 -13.26
C PHE A 20 13.20 -5.36 -12.97
N ALA A 21 13.75 -6.55 -12.83
CA ALA A 21 13.05 -7.59 -12.09
C ALA A 21 12.74 -6.98 -10.72
N ARG A 22 11.52 -6.45 -10.55
CA ARG A 22 11.03 -6.05 -9.24
C ARG A 22 11.00 -7.35 -8.47
N SER A 23 11.99 -7.51 -7.58
CA SER A 23 12.07 -8.70 -6.75
C SER A 23 10.83 -8.66 -5.86
N ALA A 24 10.03 -9.73 -5.90
CA ALA A 24 8.87 -9.83 -5.05
C ALA A 24 9.30 -9.78 -3.58
N ILE A 25 8.44 -9.22 -2.74
CA ILE A 25 8.62 -9.24 -1.30
C ILE A 25 8.21 -10.64 -0.83
N HIS A 26 9.19 -11.45 -0.44
CA HIS A 26 8.92 -12.78 0.10
C HIS A 26 8.54 -12.70 1.57
N LEU A 27 7.29 -13.08 1.90
CA LEU A 27 6.82 -13.09 3.28
C LEU A 27 7.21 -14.40 3.97
N GLY A 28 8.24 -14.29 4.81
CA GLY A 28 8.72 -15.37 5.67
C GLY A 28 8.20 -15.30 7.10
N ALA A 29 8.93 -15.96 8.01
CA ALA A 29 8.56 -16.03 9.43
C ALA A 29 8.74 -14.70 10.20
N ASN A 30 9.58 -13.79 9.69
CA ASN A 30 9.80 -12.48 10.29
C ASN A 30 9.03 -11.42 9.49
N PRO A 31 8.40 -10.44 10.16
CA PRO A 31 7.80 -9.30 9.47
C PRO A 31 8.84 -8.52 8.67
N ILE A 32 8.37 -7.93 7.56
CA ILE A 32 9.14 -7.05 6.68
C ILE A 32 8.44 -5.71 6.66
N GLU A 33 9.24 -4.64 6.67
CA GLU A 33 8.77 -3.28 6.49
C GLU A 33 9.17 -2.76 5.11
N VAL A 34 8.24 -2.07 4.46
CA VAL A 34 8.51 -1.29 3.25
C VAL A 34 7.96 0.11 3.44
N ASN A 35 8.67 1.09 2.91
CA ASN A 35 8.21 2.47 2.86
C ASN A 35 7.79 2.80 1.42
N GLY A 36 6.77 3.64 1.29
CA GLY A 36 6.31 4.14 0.01
C GLY A 36 5.81 5.57 0.12
N THR A 37 5.55 6.16 -1.03
CA THR A 37 5.17 7.57 -1.18
C THR A 37 4.03 7.63 -2.19
N ILE A 38 2.88 8.11 -1.75
CA ILE A 38 1.75 8.42 -2.62
C ILE A 38 1.89 9.87 -3.07
N LEU A 39 2.02 10.08 -4.38
CA LEU A 39 2.20 11.40 -4.97
C LEU A 39 0.84 12.02 -5.32
N ARG A 40 0.71 13.32 -5.08
CA ARG A 40 -0.38 14.11 -5.64
C ARG A 40 -0.12 14.35 -7.13
N VAL A 41 -1.11 14.02 -7.94
CA VAL A 41 -1.10 14.29 -9.37
C VAL A 41 -1.48 15.74 -9.60
N THR A 42 -0.55 16.48 -10.21
CA THR A 42 -0.78 17.84 -10.67
C THR A 42 -1.17 17.85 -12.15
N PRO A 43 -1.78 18.94 -12.66
CA PRO A 43 -2.05 19.08 -14.09
C PRO A 43 -0.82 18.91 -14.97
N GLN A 44 0.38 19.19 -14.44
CA GLN A 44 1.65 18.99 -15.12
C GLN A 44 2.06 17.51 -15.21
N LEU A 45 1.60 16.67 -14.28
CA LEU A 45 1.92 15.23 -14.22
C LEU A 45 0.85 14.35 -14.89
N GLY A 46 -0.44 14.63 -14.66
CA GLY A 46 -1.55 13.82 -15.18
C GLY A 46 -2.35 14.45 -16.32
N GLY A 47 -2.20 15.76 -16.53
CA GLY A 47 -3.14 16.54 -17.33
C GLY A 47 -4.26 17.16 -16.46
N PRO A 48 -5.04 18.09 -17.01
CA PRO A 48 -6.00 18.88 -16.23
C PRO A 48 -7.16 18.05 -15.66
N ASP A 49 -7.45 16.89 -16.23
CA ASP A 49 -8.57 16.03 -15.81
C ASP A 49 -8.26 15.23 -14.53
N PHE A 50 -7.01 15.22 -14.07
CA PHE A 50 -6.54 14.48 -12.89
C PHE A 50 -5.98 15.41 -11.80
N ASP A 51 -6.33 16.70 -11.84
CA ASP A 51 -5.90 17.65 -10.83
C ASP A 51 -6.40 17.24 -9.44
N GLY A 52 -5.46 16.95 -8.55
CA GLY A 52 -5.73 16.53 -7.19
C GLY A 52 -5.84 15.02 -6.99
N ALA A 53 -5.87 14.21 -8.06
CA ALA A 53 -5.78 12.76 -7.95
C ALA A 53 -4.49 12.34 -7.23
N SER A 54 -4.40 11.10 -6.76
CA SER A 54 -3.18 10.58 -6.15
C SER A 54 -2.72 9.28 -6.79
N THR A 55 -1.43 8.94 -6.68
CA THR A 55 -0.93 7.67 -7.21
C THR A 55 -1.40 6.48 -6.38
N VAL A 56 -1.37 5.29 -6.97
CA VAL A 56 -1.55 4.03 -6.26
C VAL A 56 -0.28 3.20 -6.40
N ASP A 57 0.33 2.87 -5.27
CA ASP A 57 1.46 1.96 -5.24
C ASP A 57 0.99 0.50 -5.34
N ARG A 58 1.77 -0.31 -6.07
CA ARG A 58 1.54 -1.76 -6.19
C ARG A 58 2.81 -2.52 -5.87
N TRP A 59 2.74 -3.34 -4.84
CA TRP A 59 3.82 -4.20 -4.38
C TRP A 59 3.52 -5.65 -4.71
N THR A 60 4.44 -6.31 -5.41
CA THR A 60 4.36 -7.76 -5.62
C THR A 60 4.86 -8.48 -4.37
N VAL A 61 4.07 -9.40 -3.86
CA VAL A 61 4.27 -10.12 -2.61
C VAL A 61 4.17 -11.61 -2.89
N THR A 62 5.17 -12.38 -2.47
CA THR A 62 5.15 -13.85 -2.56
C THR A 62 4.91 -14.44 -1.18
N VAL A 63 3.87 -15.27 -1.08
CA VAL A 63 3.54 -16.04 0.12
C VAL A 63 4.14 -17.43 -0.03
N ASP A 64 5.14 -17.75 0.80
CA ASP A 64 5.86 -19.03 0.70
C ASP A 64 5.08 -20.20 1.34
N ALA A 65 4.24 -19.92 2.33
CA ALA A 65 3.49 -20.92 3.09
C ALA A 65 2.08 -20.46 3.44
N ALA A 66 1.13 -21.39 3.47
CA ALA A 66 -0.24 -21.10 3.85
C ALA A 66 -0.31 -20.62 5.31
N GLY A 67 -1.09 -19.58 5.60
CA GLY A 67 -1.20 -19.04 6.94
C GLY A 67 -2.01 -17.75 7.00
N VAL A 68 -2.21 -17.24 8.21
CA VAL A 68 -2.81 -15.90 8.40
C VAL A 68 -1.71 -14.87 8.28
N TYR A 69 -1.81 -13.97 7.30
CA TYR A 69 -0.89 -12.87 7.10
C TYR A 69 -1.55 -11.55 7.47
N PHE A 70 -0.75 -10.61 7.96
CA PHE A 70 -1.15 -9.24 8.21
C PHE A 70 -0.40 -8.28 7.29
N PHE A 71 -1.07 -7.18 6.96
CA PHE A 71 -0.57 -6.02 6.25
C PHE A 71 -1.01 -4.81 7.07
N ASN A 72 -0.06 -4.11 7.66
CA ASN A 72 -0.31 -3.04 8.60
C ASN A 72 0.33 -1.75 8.09
N ALA A 73 -0.48 -0.79 7.67
CA ALA A 73 -0.02 0.50 7.22
C ALA A 73 0.17 1.45 8.40
N LEU A 74 1.09 2.39 8.27
CA LEU A 74 1.31 3.50 9.17
C LEU A 74 1.59 4.74 8.34
N SER A 75 0.73 5.74 8.47
CA SER A 75 0.74 6.96 7.68
C SER A 75 0.08 8.11 8.42
N TRP A 76 -1.01 7.88 9.16
CA TRP A 76 -1.81 8.96 9.71
C TRP A 76 -1.11 9.69 10.88
N GLU A 77 -0.78 10.96 10.67
CA GLU A 77 0.06 11.74 11.57
C GLU A 77 -0.68 12.75 12.45
N LEU A 78 -2.02 12.82 12.38
CA LEU A 78 -2.81 13.75 13.20
C LEU A 78 -3.57 13.05 14.33
N ASP A 79 -3.28 13.36 15.59
CA ASP A 79 -4.15 12.95 16.69
C ASP A 79 -5.33 13.92 16.85
N TRP A 80 -6.53 13.49 16.45
CA TRP A 80 -7.76 14.28 16.58
C TRP A 80 -8.16 14.64 18.02
N SER A 81 -7.64 13.91 19.02
CA SER A 81 -7.95 14.20 20.42
C SER A 81 -7.14 15.39 20.95
N THR A 82 -5.95 15.61 20.41
CA THR A 82 -5.02 16.68 20.82
C THR A 82 -4.80 17.74 19.74
N ASN A 83 -5.27 17.49 18.52
CA ASN A 83 -5.06 18.32 17.34
C ASN A 83 -3.57 18.59 17.08
N THR A 84 -2.74 17.58 17.35
CA THR A 84 -1.28 17.64 17.25
C THR A 84 -0.81 16.67 16.17
N ALA A 85 0.05 17.16 15.27
CA ALA A 85 0.71 16.31 14.30
C ALA A 85 2.02 15.73 14.85
N VAL A 86 2.28 14.46 14.55
CA VAL A 86 3.50 13.74 14.94
C VAL A 86 3.93 12.88 13.76
N ASP A 87 5.19 13.01 13.34
CA ASP A 87 5.82 12.09 12.39
C ASP A 87 5.84 10.68 13.01
N VAL A 88 4.97 9.81 12.50
CA VAL A 88 4.84 8.42 12.98
C VAL A 88 5.65 7.43 12.15
N ASN A 89 5.93 7.76 10.89
CA ASN A 89 6.54 6.85 9.93
C ASN A 89 8.08 7.00 9.88
N GLY A 90 8.62 8.09 10.44
CA GLY A 90 10.04 8.41 10.58
C GLY A 90 10.69 9.04 9.34
N ASP A 91 9.90 9.66 8.47
CA ASP A 91 10.37 10.30 7.23
C ASP A 91 10.92 11.72 7.43
N GLY A 92 10.63 12.35 8.57
CA GLY A 92 11.09 13.69 8.93
C GLY A 92 10.17 14.85 8.49
N GLU A 93 9.00 14.57 7.93
CA GLU A 93 8.00 15.58 7.53
C GLU A 93 6.63 15.25 8.14
N ILE A 94 5.65 16.14 7.94
CA ILE A 94 4.24 15.83 8.25
C ILE A 94 3.52 15.79 6.91
N ALA A 95 3.39 14.61 6.32
CA ALA A 95 2.86 14.43 4.99
C ALA A 95 2.23 13.04 4.89
N PHE A 96 0.91 12.97 4.96
CA PHE A 96 0.21 11.72 5.19
C PHE A 96 -1.05 11.52 4.36
N ILE A 97 -1.50 10.28 4.36
CA ILE A 97 -2.77 9.83 3.81
C ILE A 97 -3.56 9.03 4.84
N ASP A 98 -4.89 9.02 4.68
CA ASP A 98 -5.75 7.96 5.18
C ASP A 98 -5.58 6.75 4.25
N THR A 99 -4.93 5.70 4.75
CA THR A 99 -4.47 4.60 3.90
C THR A 99 -5.62 3.68 3.51
N TYR A 100 -5.57 3.12 2.30
CA TYR A 100 -6.46 2.06 1.85
C TYR A 100 -5.62 0.92 1.27
N LEU A 101 -5.67 -0.24 1.92
CA LEU A 101 -5.08 -1.48 1.43
C LEU A 101 -6.08 -2.28 0.60
N ARG A 102 -5.64 -2.77 -0.57
CA ARG A 102 -6.36 -3.79 -1.35
C ARG A 102 -5.38 -4.87 -1.76
N LEU A 103 -5.72 -6.13 -1.52
CA LEU A 103 -4.90 -7.28 -1.85
C LEU A 103 -5.55 -8.10 -2.96
N PHE A 104 -4.76 -8.42 -3.99
CA PHE A 104 -5.18 -9.19 -5.16
C PHE A 104 -4.30 -10.42 -5.29
N ARG A 105 -4.85 -11.53 -5.78
CA ARG A 105 -4.03 -12.64 -6.30
C ARG A 105 -3.32 -12.18 -7.58
N ASP A 106 -2.09 -12.61 -7.76
CA ASP A 106 -1.32 -12.37 -8.98
C ASP A 106 -1.24 -13.68 -9.77
N ASP A 107 -2.09 -13.82 -10.79
CA ASP A 107 -2.04 -14.93 -11.75
C ASP A 107 -1.36 -14.54 -13.07
N GLY A 108 -0.75 -13.35 -13.12
CA GLY A 108 -0.14 -12.74 -14.30
C GLY A 108 -0.95 -11.62 -14.94
N ASP A 109 -2.26 -11.52 -14.65
CA ASP A 109 -3.13 -10.47 -15.15
C ASP A 109 -3.94 -9.84 -14.00
N LEU A 110 -3.66 -8.58 -13.64
CA LEU A 110 -4.39 -7.91 -12.57
C LEU A 110 -5.81 -7.55 -13.03
N THR A 111 -6.82 -8.20 -12.44
CA THR A 111 -8.25 -7.95 -12.71
C THR A 111 -9.05 -7.67 -11.43
N PRO A 112 -10.28 -7.11 -11.56
CA PRO A 112 -11.16 -6.91 -10.41
C PRO A 112 -11.50 -8.19 -9.63
N ASP A 113 -11.56 -9.34 -10.30
CA ASP A 113 -11.95 -10.63 -9.70
C ASP A 113 -10.85 -11.22 -8.80
N ASP A 114 -9.63 -10.67 -8.89
CA ASP A 114 -8.48 -11.14 -8.11
C ASP A 114 -8.47 -10.63 -6.67
N GLN A 115 -9.32 -9.65 -6.34
CA GLN A 115 -9.33 -9.06 -5.00
C GLN A 115 -9.71 -10.10 -3.94
N VAL A 116 -8.80 -10.36 -3.01
CA VAL A 116 -8.99 -11.31 -1.90
C VAL A 116 -9.22 -10.62 -0.55
N GLY A 117 -8.88 -9.34 -0.42
CA GLY A 117 -9.05 -8.59 0.80
C GLY A 117 -8.88 -7.10 0.59
N LYS A 118 -9.46 -6.30 1.49
CA LYS A 118 -9.26 -4.86 1.55
C LYS A 118 -9.59 -4.33 2.94
N ASN A 119 -9.00 -3.20 3.29
CA ASN A 119 -9.31 -2.48 4.51
C ASN A 119 -8.83 -1.02 4.36
N ASP A 120 -9.59 -0.06 4.86
CA ASP A 120 -9.29 1.38 4.92
C ASP A 120 -9.01 1.84 6.37
N ASP A 121 -9.81 1.40 7.34
CA ASP A 121 -9.63 1.78 8.74
C ASP A 121 -9.31 0.59 9.64
N ARG A 122 -8.53 0.81 10.71
CA ARG A 122 -8.47 -0.16 11.81
C ARG A 122 -9.67 0.01 12.75
N PHE A 123 -10.61 -0.92 12.70
CA PHE A 123 -11.67 -1.00 13.72
C PHE A 123 -11.22 -1.92 14.88
N PHE A 124 -10.86 -1.30 16.00
CA PHE A 124 -10.50 -1.88 17.30
C PHE A 124 -9.09 -2.50 17.43
N HIS A 125 -8.42 -2.07 18.51
CA HIS A 125 -7.15 -2.52 19.08
C HIS A 125 -6.91 -4.06 19.01
N ALA A 126 -6.52 -4.55 17.84
CA ALA A 126 -5.73 -5.76 17.70
C ALA A 126 -4.34 -5.51 18.32
N PRO A 127 -3.50 -6.52 18.60
CA PRO A 127 -2.15 -6.35 19.15
C PRO A 127 -1.16 -5.47 18.33
N ALA A 128 -1.66 -4.74 17.33
CA ALA A 128 -1.03 -3.71 16.53
C ALA A 128 -0.81 -2.37 17.24
N ASP A 129 -1.21 -2.17 18.50
CA ASP A 129 -0.91 -0.95 19.28
C ASP A 129 0.60 -0.70 19.53
N ALA A 130 1.47 -1.51 18.96
CA ALA A 130 2.93 -1.38 19.00
C ALA A 130 3.54 -0.87 17.68
N ASP A 131 2.73 -0.55 16.66
CA ASP A 131 3.23 -0.11 15.34
C ASP A 131 3.56 1.40 15.26
N GLY A 132 3.03 2.19 16.19
CA GLY A 132 3.18 3.65 16.22
C GLY A 132 1.93 4.42 15.78
N SER A 133 0.87 3.74 15.33
CA SER A 133 -0.36 4.38 14.84
C SER A 133 -1.07 5.14 15.96
N ILE A 134 -1.30 6.44 15.74
CA ILE A 134 -1.92 7.35 16.73
C ILE A 134 -3.42 7.57 16.50
N TYR A 135 -3.97 7.12 15.37
CA TYR A 135 -5.40 7.22 15.08
C TYR A 135 -5.95 6.01 14.32
N GLY A 136 -7.25 5.98 14.01
CA GLY A 136 -7.95 4.84 13.41
C GLY A 136 -7.86 4.72 11.88
N TYR A 137 -7.29 5.71 11.19
CA TYR A 137 -7.23 5.81 9.72
C TYR A 137 -6.01 5.09 9.11
N ASP A 138 -5.19 4.46 9.96
CA ASP A 138 -4.18 3.52 9.51
C ASP A 138 -4.82 2.16 9.23
N SER A 139 -4.65 1.67 8.01
CA SER A 139 -5.22 0.42 7.54
C SER A 139 -4.54 -0.80 8.13
N TYR A 140 -5.35 -1.76 8.60
CA TYR A 140 -4.87 -3.09 9.00
C TYR A 140 -5.69 -4.19 8.30
N LEU A 141 -5.02 -5.00 7.49
CA LEU A 141 -5.63 -6.14 6.80
C LEU A 141 -5.02 -7.45 7.30
N SER A 142 -5.83 -8.39 7.79
CA SER A 142 -5.37 -9.70 8.24
C SER A 142 -6.28 -10.82 7.74
N LEU A 143 -5.72 -11.78 7.00
CA LEU A 143 -6.48 -12.83 6.34
C LEU A 143 -5.62 -14.08 6.08
N PHE A 144 -6.30 -15.21 5.87
CA PHE A 144 -5.63 -16.44 5.47
C PHE A 144 -5.25 -16.39 3.99
N LEU A 145 -3.97 -16.63 3.69
CA LEU A 145 -3.43 -16.71 2.33
C LEU A 145 -2.91 -18.13 2.07
N ALA A 146 -3.07 -18.58 0.83
CA ALA A 146 -2.43 -19.79 0.32
C ALA A 146 -1.05 -19.42 -0.26
N PRO A 147 -0.13 -20.37 -0.46
CA PRO A 147 1.11 -20.09 -1.17
C PRO A 147 0.82 -19.58 -2.59
N GLY A 148 1.53 -18.54 -3.01
CA GLY A 148 1.35 -17.90 -4.30
C GLY A 148 1.79 -16.45 -4.31
N ASP A 149 1.64 -15.82 -5.48
CA ASP A 149 1.96 -14.42 -5.69
C ASP A 149 0.70 -13.55 -5.55
N TYR A 150 0.91 -12.35 -5.03
CA TYR A 150 -0.11 -11.39 -4.70
C TYR A 150 0.35 -9.97 -5.06
N ILE A 151 -0.61 -9.09 -5.31
CA ILE A 151 -0.38 -7.65 -5.46
C ILE A 151 -1.06 -6.93 -4.30
N LEU A 152 -0.25 -6.28 -3.46
CA LEU A 152 -0.75 -5.32 -2.47
C LEU A 152 -0.79 -3.93 -3.13
N ALA A 153 -2.00 -3.40 -3.29
CA ALA A 153 -2.22 -2.01 -3.65
C ALA A 153 -2.35 -1.15 -2.38
N VAL A 154 -1.63 -0.04 -2.37
CA VAL A 154 -1.68 0.98 -1.32
C VAL A 154 -2.02 2.31 -1.97
N GLY A 155 -3.05 2.99 -1.48
CA GLY A 155 -3.45 4.31 -1.91
C GLY A 155 -4.17 5.03 -0.80
N ALA A 156 -4.75 6.19 -1.10
CA ALA A 156 -5.55 6.93 -0.14
C ALA A 156 -7.02 6.48 -0.16
N TYR A 157 -7.76 6.71 0.92
CA TYR A 157 -9.21 6.55 0.95
C TYR A 157 -9.88 7.66 0.13
N HIS A 158 -10.72 7.38 -0.88
CA HIS A 158 -11.51 6.18 -1.16
C HIS A 158 -11.08 5.36 -2.41
N MET A 159 -9.81 5.00 -2.57
CA MET A 159 -9.30 4.21 -3.71
C MET A 159 -10.22 3.05 -4.14
N SER A 160 -10.77 3.12 -5.36
CA SER A 160 -11.64 2.11 -5.97
C SER A 160 -10.85 0.99 -6.65
N ILE A 161 -11.54 -0.06 -7.13
CA ILE A 161 -10.87 -1.12 -7.92
C ILE A 161 -10.37 -0.57 -9.27
N PRO A 162 -11.18 0.18 -10.05
CA PRO A 162 -10.68 0.86 -11.25
C PRO A 162 -9.44 1.72 -11.00
N ASP A 163 -9.36 2.41 -9.86
CA ASP A 163 -8.20 3.21 -9.48
C ASP A 163 -6.95 2.35 -9.29
N VAL A 164 -7.10 1.21 -8.62
CA VAL A 164 -6.01 0.24 -8.51
C VAL A 164 -5.56 -0.21 -9.88
N MET A 165 -6.45 -0.50 -10.82
CA MET A 165 -6.08 -0.93 -12.19
C MET A 165 -5.38 0.19 -12.98
N LEU A 166 -5.82 1.43 -12.78
CA LEU A 166 -5.27 2.61 -13.42
C LEU A 166 -3.92 3.03 -12.81
N GLY A 167 -3.72 2.75 -11.52
CA GLY A 167 -2.56 3.20 -10.76
C GLY A 167 -2.72 4.61 -10.22
N LEU A 168 -3.95 5.13 -10.22
CA LEU A 168 -4.32 6.48 -9.84
C LEU A 168 -5.67 6.44 -9.13
N ASP A 169 -5.76 7.04 -7.94
CA ASP A 169 -7.02 7.34 -7.26
C ASP A 169 -7.53 8.68 -7.77
N VAL A 170 -8.49 8.61 -8.69
CA VAL A 170 -9.01 9.80 -9.42
C VAL A 170 -10.30 10.35 -8.82
N ASP A 171 -10.94 9.58 -7.95
CA ASP A 171 -12.20 9.95 -7.30
C ASP A 171 -11.97 10.74 -6.00
N ASN A 172 -10.71 10.90 -5.61
CA ASN A 172 -10.29 11.55 -4.38
C ASN A 172 -9.29 12.68 -4.66
N ASN A 173 -9.66 13.90 -4.27
CA ASN A 173 -8.80 15.07 -4.42
C ASN A 173 -8.30 15.66 -3.09
N PHE A 174 -8.60 14.97 -1.98
CA PHE A 174 -8.29 15.44 -0.65
C PHE A 174 -6.86 15.08 -0.27
N TYR A 175 -6.48 13.81 -0.44
CA TYR A 175 -5.15 13.32 -0.13
C TYR A 175 -4.18 13.47 -1.31
N PRO A 176 -2.86 13.55 -1.06
CA PRO A 176 -2.21 13.66 0.25
C PRO A 176 -2.35 15.02 0.94
N VAL A 177 -2.18 15.04 2.26
CA VAL A 177 -2.30 16.24 3.09
C VAL A 177 -1.13 16.41 4.05
N THR A 178 -0.94 17.65 4.49
CA THR A 178 -0.15 18.02 5.66
C THR A 178 -1.05 18.72 6.68
N TRP A 179 -0.59 18.82 7.91
CA TRP A 179 -1.28 19.53 8.98
C TRP A 179 -0.57 20.86 9.30
N SER A 180 -1.34 21.94 9.36
CA SER A 180 -0.84 23.24 9.81
C SER A 180 -1.24 23.52 11.25
N ASP A 181 -0.28 23.48 12.18
CA ASP A 181 -0.54 23.83 13.59
C ASP A 181 -1.03 25.27 13.76
N ASP A 182 -0.52 26.21 12.95
CA ASP A 182 -0.89 27.63 13.02
C ASP A 182 -2.33 27.88 12.57
N LEU A 183 -2.76 27.18 11.51
CA LEU A 183 -4.09 27.35 10.92
C LEU A 183 -5.12 26.37 11.48
N GLN A 184 -4.66 25.31 12.15
CA GLN A 184 -5.47 24.16 12.60
C GLN A 184 -6.32 23.58 11.47
N GLU A 185 -5.70 23.38 10.31
CA GLU A 185 -6.38 22.85 9.13
C GLU A 185 -5.46 21.93 8.31
N PHE A 186 -6.10 21.08 7.50
CA PHE A 186 -5.41 20.32 6.46
C PHE A 186 -5.04 21.23 5.30
N LEU A 187 -3.80 21.12 4.86
CA LEU A 187 -3.34 21.72 3.62
C LEU A 187 -3.00 20.59 2.64
N PRO A 188 -3.22 20.79 1.34
CA PRO A 188 -2.78 19.80 0.36
C PRO A 188 -1.25 19.66 0.40
N SER A 189 -0.78 18.42 0.36
CA SER A 189 0.64 18.08 0.18
C SER A 189 0.87 17.60 -1.25
N ASP A 190 2.11 17.71 -1.75
CA ASP A 190 2.49 17.10 -3.04
C ASP A 190 2.75 15.59 -2.91
N HIS A 191 2.86 15.08 -1.69
CA HIS A 191 3.01 13.66 -1.40
C HIS A 191 2.47 13.30 0.00
N GLY A 192 2.29 12.02 0.25
CA GLY A 192 2.08 11.47 1.58
C GLY A 192 2.79 10.14 1.69
N ASP A 193 3.48 9.96 2.80
CA ASP A 193 4.39 8.86 3.02
C ASP A 193 3.77 7.84 3.97
N TYR A 194 4.11 6.58 3.73
CA TYR A 194 3.59 5.48 4.51
C TYR A 194 4.64 4.39 4.70
N ARG A 195 4.49 3.64 5.79
CA ARG A 195 5.18 2.37 6.04
C ARG A 195 4.16 1.25 6.05
N VAL A 196 4.44 0.13 5.38
CA VAL A 196 3.68 -1.11 5.55
C VAL A 196 4.55 -2.17 6.20
N THR A 197 4.09 -2.68 7.34
CA THR A 197 4.63 -3.88 7.97
C THR A 197 3.81 -5.09 7.54
N MET A 198 4.47 -6.11 7.01
CA MET A 198 3.83 -7.32 6.49
C MET A 198 4.44 -8.55 7.14
N GLY A 199 3.62 -9.54 7.48
CA GLY A 199 4.17 -10.78 8.02
C GLY A 199 3.12 -11.85 8.31
N LEU A 200 3.63 -13.03 8.66
CA LEU A 200 2.80 -14.12 9.16
C LEU A 200 2.39 -13.83 10.60
N VAL A 201 1.09 -13.95 10.90
CA VAL A 201 0.59 -13.94 12.27
C VAL A 201 1.06 -15.22 12.96
N PRO A 202 1.83 -15.14 14.06
CA PRO A 202 2.28 -16.33 14.77
C PRO A 202 1.09 -17.16 15.26
N ALA A 203 1.14 -18.47 15.08
CA ALA A 203 0.12 -19.36 15.63
C ALA A 203 0.03 -19.16 17.15
N PRO A 204 -1.19 -19.11 17.75
CA PRO A 204 -1.33 -18.97 19.19
C PRO A 204 -0.61 -20.13 19.90
N GLY A 205 0.54 -19.82 20.53
CA GLY A 205 1.34 -20.78 21.30
C GLY A 205 2.64 -21.30 20.64
N GLY A 206 3.05 -20.82 19.47
CA GLY A 206 4.24 -21.32 18.77
C GLY A 206 5.41 -20.34 18.74
N ALA A 207 6.47 -20.61 19.51
CA ALA A 207 7.79 -20.06 19.24
C ALA A 207 8.21 -20.34 17.78
N ALA A 208 8.84 -19.37 17.12
CA ALA A 208 9.29 -19.45 15.74
C ALA A 208 10.06 -20.76 15.46
N VAL A 209 9.44 -21.67 14.70
CA VAL A 209 10.16 -22.79 14.11
C VAL A 209 10.80 -22.27 12.84
N GLY A 210 12.03 -21.77 12.98
CA GLY A 210 12.86 -21.38 11.84
C GLY A 210 13.13 -22.60 10.96
N VAL A 211 12.55 -22.62 9.76
CA VAL A 211 12.99 -23.54 8.71
C VAL A 211 14.28 -22.95 8.12
N LEU A 212 15.41 -23.42 8.64
CA LEU A 212 16.72 -23.14 8.08
C LEU A 212 16.86 -23.91 6.76
N SER A 213 16.58 -23.25 5.63
CA SER A 213 16.84 -23.81 4.30
C SER A 213 18.34 -23.85 4.01
N LEU A 214 19.04 -24.86 4.53
CA LEU A 214 20.42 -25.16 4.16
C LEU A 214 20.41 -25.94 2.83
N LEU A 215 20.49 -25.23 1.69
CA LEU A 215 20.69 -25.88 0.40
C LEU A 215 22.10 -26.49 0.34
N ALA A 216 22.13 -27.83 0.31
CA ALA A 216 23.32 -28.63 0.12
C ALA A 216 23.96 -28.39 -1.26
N ALA A 217 25.06 -27.64 -1.30
CA ALA A 217 25.97 -27.65 -2.44
C ALA A 217 27.01 -28.78 -2.28
N LEU A 218 26.60 -30.02 -2.57
CA LEU A 218 27.53 -31.13 -2.78
C LEU A 218 27.53 -31.50 -4.27
N ARG A 219 28.34 -30.79 -5.06
CA ARG A 219 28.71 -31.25 -6.41
C ARG A 219 30.18 -31.66 -6.42
N ARG A 220 30.37 -32.98 -6.37
CA ARG A 220 31.58 -33.78 -6.62
C ARG A 220 32.61 -33.06 -7.51
N ARG A 221 33.83 -32.89 -7.00
CA ARG A 221 35.03 -32.93 -7.85
C ARG A 221 35.56 -34.36 -7.86
N ARG A 222 35.80 -34.86 -9.07
CA ARG A 222 36.68 -36.02 -9.32
C ARG A 222 38.11 -35.63 -9.00
#